data_AF-G0XNZ0-F1
#
_entry.id   AF-G0XNZ0-F1
#
_cell.length_a   1.000
_cell.length_b   1.000
_cell.length_c   1.000
_cell.angle_alpha   90.00
_cell.angle_beta   90.00
_cell.angle_gamma   90.00
#
_symmetry.space_group_name_H-M   'P 1'
#
loop_
_entity.id
_entity.type
_entity.pdbx_description
1 polymer ?
#
loop_
_entity_poly.entity_id
_entity_poly.type
_entity_poly.pdbx_seq_one_letter_code
_entity_poly.pdbx_strand_id
1 'polypeptide(L)'
;MHGYFVLGRLGCNLEGYFATLGGEIGLWSLVVLAVERWLVVCKPISNFRFSENHAIMGLVFTWIMANSCAAPPLLGWSRYIPEGMQCSCGVDYYTRAEGFNNESFVIYMFICHFCIPLIVVFFCYGRLLCAVKEAAAAQQESETTQRAEREVTRMVVIMVIGFLVCWIPYASVAWYIFT
;
A
#
# COMPACT_ATOMS: atom_id res chain seq x y z
N MET A 1 15.88 -16.05 25.30
CA MET A 1 15.49 -15.77 23.90
C MET A 1 16.36 -16.64 23.00
N HIS A 2 15.80 -17.29 21.98
CA HIS A 2 16.53 -18.27 21.15
C HIS A 2 17.53 -17.62 20.17
N GLY A 3 17.30 -16.39 19.70
CA GLY A 3 18.26 -15.65 18.84
C GLY A 3 18.34 -16.13 17.38
N TYR A 4 17.44 -17.02 16.97
CA TYR A 4 17.28 -17.51 15.60
C TYR A 4 15.81 -17.89 15.36
N PHE A 5 15.40 -18.03 14.10
CA PHE A 5 14.05 -18.43 13.74
C PHE A 5 13.77 -19.91 14.04
N VAL A 6 12.95 -20.19 15.06
CA VAL A 6 12.73 -21.54 15.61
C VAL A 6 11.66 -22.37 14.87
N LEU A 7 10.75 -21.73 14.12
CA LEU A 7 9.59 -22.40 13.52
C LEU A 7 9.89 -23.14 12.21
N GLY A 8 11.17 -23.16 11.80
CA GLY A 8 11.64 -23.82 10.59
C GLY A 8 11.06 -23.22 9.30
N ARG A 9 11.24 -23.92 8.18
CA ARG A 9 10.87 -23.39 6.86
C ARG A 9 9.37 -23.15 6.69
N LEU A 10 8.52 -24.06 7.18
CA LEU A 10 7.07 -23.89 7.10
C LEU A 10 6.61 -22.68 7.91
N GLY A 11 7.13 -22.51 9.13
CA GLY A 11 6.83 -21.34 9.94
C GLY A 11 7.27 -20.04 9.27
N CYS A 12 8.41 -20.04 8.60
CA CYS A 12 8.94 -18.88 7.90
C CYS A 12 8.06 -18.46 6.71
N ASN A 13 7.59 -19.45 5.94
CA ASN A 13 6.65 -19.21 4.85
C ASN A 13 5.31 -18.67 5.36
N LEU A 14 4.80 -19.18 6.48
CA LEU A 14 3.54 -18.72 7.06
C LEU A 14 3.67 -17.31 7.65
N GLU A 15 4.73 -17.05 8.40
CA GLU A 15 5.02 -15.72 8.95
C GLU A 15 5.15 -14.70 7.82
N GLY A 16 6.01 -14.97 6.84
CA GLY A 16 6.24 -14.09 5.70
C GLY A 16 4.95 -13.84 4.91
N TYR A 17 4.18 -14.90 4.61
CA TYR A 17 2.91 -14.75 3.91
C TYR A 17 1.92 -13.85 4.65
N PHE A 18 1.66 -14.11 5.95
CA PHE A 18 0.68 -13.31 6.69
C PHE A 18 1.15 -11.90 6.98
N ALA A 19 2.45 -11.70 7.21
CA ALA A 19 3.04 -10.38 7.39
C ALA A 19 2.90 -9.55 6.10
N THR A 20 3.31 -10.11 4.96
CA THR A 20 3.19 -9.44 3.65
C THR A 20 1.73 -9.22 3.28
N LEU A 21 0.86 -10.22 3.44
CA LEU A 21 -0.57 -10.10 3.15
C LEU A 21 -1.23 -9.00 3.98
N GLY A 22 -0.95 -8.94 5.28
CA GLY A 22 -1.48 -7.91 6.17
C GLY A 22 -1.02 -6.50 5.78
N GLY A 23 0.27 -6.35 5.47
CA GLY A 23 0.84 -5.08 4.99
C GLY A 23 0.18 -4.60 3.70
N GLU A 24 0.03 -5.50 2.72
CA GLU A 24 -0.57 -5.20 1.44
C GLU A 24 -2.08 -4.94 1.51
N ILE A 25 -2.83 -5.68 2.35
CA ILE A 25 -4.25 -5.37 2.59
C ILE A 25 -4.37 -3.95 3.17
N GLY A 26 -3.51 -3.58 4.11
CA GLY A 26 -3.48 -2.23 4.68
C GLY A 26 -3.20 -1.17 3.61
N LEU A 27 -2.19 -1.40 2.76
CA LEU A 27 -1.84 -0.51 1.65
C LEU A 27 -3.00 -0.31 0.68
N TRP A 28 -3.55 -1.39 0.12
CA TRP A 28 -4.60 -1.30 -0.90
C TRP A 28 -5.92 -0.80 -0.33
N SER A 29 -6.21 -1.04 0.95
CA SER A 29 -7.34 -0.42 1.63
C SER A 29 -7.23 1.11 1.65
N LEU A 30 -6.03 1.66 1.89
CA LEU A 30 -5.80 3.11 1.84
C LEU A 30 -6.00 3.68 0.43
N VAL A 31 -5.58 2.93 -0.60
CA VAL A 31 -5.80 3.30 -2.01
C VAL A 31 -7.30 3.33 -2.34
N VAL A 32 -8.03 2.27 -2.00
CA VAL A 32 -9.47 2.18 -2.24
C VAL A 32 -10.22 3.30 -1.50
N LEU A 33 -9.86 3.56 -0.24
CA LEU A 33 -10.44 4.65 0.55
C LEU A 33 -10.17 6.04 -0.08
N ALA A 34 -8.98 6.25 -0.64
CA ALA A 34 -8.66 7.50 -1.35
C ALA A 34 -9.54 7.70 -2.58
N VAL A 35 -9.73 6.63 -3.38
CA VAL A 35 -10.58 6.64 -4.58
C VAL A 35 -12.05 6.87 -4.21
N GLU A 36 -12.55 6.17 -3.19
CA GLU A 36 -13.92 6.33 -2.70
C GLU A 36 -14.18 7.77 -2.27
N ARG A 37 -13.33 8.35 -1.42
CA ARG A 37 -13.46 9.73 -0.96
C ARG A 37 -13.43 10.72 -2.12
N TRP A 38 -12.54 10.51 -3.08
CA TRP A 38 -12.47 11.36 -4.27
C TRP A 38 -13.75 11.27 -5.11
N LEU A 39 -14.28 10.08 -5.36
CA LEU A 39 -15.51 9.89 -6.13
C LEU A 39 -16.71 10.54 -5.43
N VAL A 40 -16.88 10.29 -4.12
CA VAL A 40 -18.04 10.78 -3.36
C VAL A 40 -18.02 12.32 -3.22
N VAL A 41 -16.85 12.91 -2.97
CA VAL A 41 -16.76 14.36 -2.69
C VAL A 41 -16.58 15.18 -3.97
N CYS A 42 -15.72 14.77 -4.89
CA CYS A 42 -15.40 15.57 -6.08
C CYS A 42 -16.31 15.31 -7.28
N LYS A 43 -17.15 14.25 -7.25
CA LYS A 43 -18.08 13.92 -8.35
C LYS A 43 -19.56 13.82 -7.89
N PRO A 44 -20.12 14.84 -7.22
CA PRO A 44 -21.48 14.77 -6.67
C PRO A 44 -22.62 14.75 -7.73
N ILE A 45 -22.34 15.07 -9.01
CA ILE A 45 -23.37 15.30 -10.05
C ILE A 45 -23.28 14.29 -11.21
N SER A 46 -22.33 13.35 -11.19
CA SER A 46 -22.44 12.18 -12.07
C SER A 46 -23.58 11.31 -11.51
N ASN A 47 -24.38 10.64 -12.34
CA ASN A 47 -25.38 9.63 -11.92
C ASN A 47 -24.81 8.44 -11.11
N PHE A 48 -23.57 8.55 -10.65
CA PHE A 48 -22.83 7.61 -9.85
C PHE A 48 -23.13 7.83 -8.37
N ARG A 49 -23.96 6.96 -7.80
CA ARG A 49 -24.14 6.85 -6.35
C ARG A 49 -23.30 5.67 -5.86
N PHE A 50 -22.33 5.95 -4.99
CA PHE A 50 -21.56 4.89 -4.35
C PHE A 50 -22.52 3.97 -3.57
N SER A 51 -22.44 2.68 -3.86
CA SER A 51 -23.34 1.65 -3.33
C SER A 51 -22.53 0.53 -2.71
N GLU A 52 -23.19 -0.33 -1.94
CA GLU A 52 -22.57 -1.49 -1.29
C GLU A 52 -21.78 -2.37 -2.28
N ASN A 53 -22.30 -2.57 -3.49
CA ASN A 53 -21.60 -3.34 -4.52
C ASN A 53 -20.23 -2.74 -4.88
N HIS A 54 -20.09 -1.41 -4.89
CA HIS A 54 -18.82 -0.75 -5.15
C HIS A 54 -17.83 -0.95 -3.98
N ALA A 55 -18.33 -0.90 -2.74
CA ALA A 55 -17.52 -1.18 -1.55
C ALA A 55 -17.02 -2.63 -1.53
N ILE A 56 -17.89 -3.60 -1.81
CA ILE A 56 -17.52 -5.02 -1.92
C ILE A 56 -16.48 -5.22 -3.03
N MET A 57 -16.67 -4.58 -4.19
CA MET A 57 -15.71 -4.64 -5.29
C MET A 57 -14.33 -4.09 -4.90
N GLY A 58 -14.29 -2.98 -4.13
CA GLY A 58 -13.03 -2.44 -3.58
C GLY A 58 -12.37 -3.37 -2.57
N LEU A 59 -13.15 -4.04 -1.71
CA LEU A 59 -12.64 -5.04 -0.77
C LEU A 59 -12.06 -6.25 -1.52
N VAL A 60 -12.79 -6.80 -2.49
CA VAL A 60 -12.31 -7.92 -3.31
C VAL A 60 -11.03 -7.54 -4.05
N PHE A 61 -10.98 -6.34 -4.64
CA PHE A 61 -9.78 -5.82 -5.28
C PHE A 61 -8.58 -5.76 -4.33
N THR A 62 -8.79 -5.24 -3.12
CA THR A 62 -7.74 -5.17 -2.08
C THR A 62 -7.15 -6.54 -1.78
N TRP A 63 -7.99 -7.56 -1.61
CA TRP A 63 -7.54 -8.94 -1.33
C TRP A 63 -6.82 -9.57 -2.52
N ILE A 64 -7.29 -9.32 -3.75
CA ILE A 64 -6.64 -9.81 -4.97
C ILE A 64 -5.25 -9.21 -5.10
N MET A 65 -5.11 -7.89 -4.96
CA MET A 65 -3.81 -7.22 -5.03
C MET A 65 -2.89 -7.65 -3.89
N ALA A 66 -3.41 -7.82 -2.67
CA ALA A 66 -2.58 -8.30 -1.58
C ALA A 66 -2.05 -9.72 -1.82
N ASN A 67 -2.88 -10.61 -2.38
CA ASN A 67 -2.44 -11.96 -2.74
C ASN A 67 -1.53 -11.98 -3.97
N SER A 68 -1.67 -11.05 -4.91
CA SER A 68 -0.75 -10.97 -6.07
C SER A 68 0.69 -10.65 -5.65
N CYS A 69 0.87 -10.10 -4.45
CA CYS A 69 2.17 -9.88 -3.81
C CYS A 69 2.54 -11.02 -2.84
N ALA A 70 1.64 -11.43 -1.95
CA ALA A 70 1.97 -12.39 -0.88
C ALA A 70 2.07 -13.86 -1.35
N ALA A 71 1.29 -14.26 -2.36
CA ALA A 71 1.24 -15.65 -2.81
C ALA A 71 2.42 -16.09 -3.72
N PRO A 72 2.92 -15.28 -4.66
CA PRO A 72 3.98 -15.74 -5.57
C PRO A 72 5.26 -16.27 -4.91
N PRO A 73 5.76 -15.73 -3.78
CA PRO A 73 6.90 -16.30 -3.06
C PRO A 73 6.67 -17.72 -2.53
N LEU A 74 5.41 -18.13 -2.32
CA LEU A 74 5.05 -19.52 -1.99
C LEU A 74 5.05 -20.43 -3.22
N LEU A 75 4.84 -19.85 -4.41
CA LEU A 75 4.72 -20.55 -5.69
C LEU A 75 6.04 -20.56 -6.49
N GLY A 76 7.10 -19.94 -5.97
CA GLY A 76 8.45 -19.97 -6.55
C GLY A 76 8.86 -18.71 -7.32
N TRP A 77 8.05 -17.66 -7.33
CA TRP A 77 8.47 -16.34 -7.81
C TRP A 77 8.85 -15.47 -6.61
N SER A 78 10.16 -15.28 -6.42
CA SER A 78 10.78 -14.96 -5.13
C SER A 78 10.55 -16.08 -4.08
N ARG A 79 10.87 -15.80 -2.82
CA ARG A 79 10.74 -16.74 -1.69
C ARG A 79 10.70 -16.00 -0.36
N TYR A 80 10.12 -16.63 0.65
CA TYR A 80 10.22 -16.16 2.04
C TYR A 80 11.49 -16.69 2.70
N ILE A 81 12.29 -15.80 3.26
CA ILE A 81 13.53 -16.12 3.99
C ILE A 81 13.63 -15.29 5.28
N PRO A 82 14.36 -15.76 6.29
CA PRO A 82 14.68 -14.93 7.44
C PRO A 82 15.48 -13.70 6.99
N GLU A 83 15.03 -12.51 7.37
CA GLU A 83 15.66 -11.24 7.00
C GLU A 83 16.34 -10.55 8.19
N GLY A 84 17.29 -9.66 7.90
CA GLY A 84 18.04 -8.91 8.92
C GLY A 84 18.73 -9.83 9.93
N MET A 85 18.34 -9.72 11.21
CA MET A 85 18.83 -10.57 12.31
C MET A 85 18.36 -12.04 12.23
N GLN A 86 17.76 -12.47 11.13
CA GLN A 86 17.35 -13.86 10.87
C GLN A 86 16.33 -14.41 11.89
N CYS A 87 15.56 -13.51 12.50
CA CYS A 87 14.55 -13.82 13.51
C CYS A 87 13.11 -13.55 13.05
N SER A 88 12.93 -12.95 11.87
CA SER A 88 11.63 -12.73 11.22
C SER A 88 11.77 -13.01 9.74
N CYS A 89 10.71 -13.52 9.12
CA CYS A 89 10.68 -13.88 7.71
C CYS A 89 9.94 -12.86 6.85
N GLY A 90 10.55 -12.56 5.71
CA GLY A 90 10.04 -11.63 4.71
C GLY A 90 10.39 -12.07 3.30
N VAL A 91 9.94 -11.30 2.32
CA VAL A 91 10.26 -11.50 0.90
C VAL A 91 11.77 -11.38 0.69
N ASP A 92 12.34 -12.21 -0.18
CA ASP A 92 13.73 -12.10 -0.62
C ASP A 92 13.91 -10.96 -1.65
N TYR A 93 14.21 -9.74 -1.16
CA TYR A 93 14.47 -8.55 -1.97
C TYR A 93 15.97 -8.19 -2.09
N TYR A 94 16.87 -8.99 -1.51
CA TYR A 94 18.28 -8.61 -1.40
C TYR A 94 19.28 -9.68 -1.86
N THR A 95 18.80 -10.86 -2.29
CA THR A 95 19.67 -11.89 -2.87
C THR A 95 19.34 -12.16 -4.34
N ARG A 96 20.34 -12.61 -5.10
CA ARG A 96 20.20 -13.11 -6.48
C ARG A 96 20.24 -14.64 -6.46
N ALA A 97 19.11 -15.26 -6.12
CA ALA A 97 19.00 -16.73 -6.12
C ALA A 97 18.55 -17.24 -7.50
N GLU A 98 19.34 -18.15 -8.08
CA GLU A 98 18.98 -18.81 -9.33
C GLU A 98 17.66 -19.59 -9.18
N GLY A 99 16.79 -19.52 -10.19
CA GLY A 99 15.50 -20.22 -10.22
C GLY A 99 14.33 -19.51 -9.52
N PHE A 100 14.57 -18.47 -8.73
CA PHE A 100 13.50 -17.72 -8.03
C PHE A 100 13.13 -16.38 -8.68
N ASN A 101 13.98 -15.85 -9.57
CA ASN A 101 13.75 -14.59 -10.29
C ASN A 101 13.43 -13.40 -9.35
N ASN A 102 14.20 -13.26 -8.27
CA ASN A 102 13.99 -12.21 -7.25
C ASN A 102 13.99 -10.80 -7.85
N GLU A 103 14.86 -10.54 -8.83
CA GLU A 103 14.96 -9.24 -9.50
C GLU A 103 13.64 -8.81 -10.14
N SER A 104 13.00 -9.70 -10.92
CA SER A 104 11.73 -9.37 -11.58
C SER A 104 10.59 -9.20 -10.57
N PHE A 105 10.61 -9.95 -9.46
CA PHE A 105 9.64 -9.80 -8.38
C PHE A 105 9.78 -8.44 -7.67
N VAL A 106 11.02 -8.01 -7.42
CA VAL A 106 11.31 -6.71 -6.79
C VAL A 106 10.91 -5.55 -7.71
N ILE A 107 11.17 -5.65 -9.02
CA ILE A 107 10.70 -4.67 -9.99
C ILE A 107 9.16 -4.61 -10.02
N TYR A 108 8.50 -5.77 -10.02
CA TYR A 108 7.04 -5.86 -9.95
C TYR A 108 6.49 -5.18 -8.69
N MET A 109 7.06 -5.48 -7.51
CA MET A 109 6.71 -4.85 -6.25
C MET A 109 6.86 -3.33 -6.32
N PHE A 110 7.98 -2.83 -6.82
CA PHE A 110 8.24 -1.40 -6.93
C PHE A 110 7.23 -0.68 -7.86
N ILE A 111 6.89 -1.28 -9.00
CA ILE A 111 5.96 -0.66 -9.94
C ILE A 111 4.52 -0.80 -9.44
N CYS A 112 4.07 -2.03 -9.17
CA CYS A 112 2.68 -2.33 -8.90
C CYS A 112 2.24 -2.05 -7.47
N HIS A 113 3.11 -2.26 -6.48
CA HIS A 113 2.79 -2.14 -5.06
C HIS A 113 3.39 -0.88 -4.42
N PHE A 114 4.16 -0.09 -5.18
CA PHE A 114 4.65 1.20 -4.71
C PHE A 114 4.24 2.36 -5.65
N CYS A 115 4.74 2.41 -6.88
CA CYS A 115 4.47 3.53 -7.79
C CYS A 115 2.99 3.74 -8.10
N ILE A 116 2.25 2.68 -8.43
CA ILE A 116 0.81 2.77 -8.74
C ILE A 116 -0.01 3.27 -7.54
N PRO A 117 0.06 2.65 -6.35
CA PRO A 117 -0.60 3.13 -5.14
C PRO A 117 -0.30 4.61 -4.86
N LEU A 118 0.97 5.00 -4.96
CA LEU A 118 1.42 6.36 -4.70
C LEU A 118 0.77 7.37 -5.65
N ILE A 119 0.80 7.10 -6.96
CA ILE A 119 0.21 7.97 -7.99
C ILE A 119 -1.30 8.11 -7.76
N VAL A 120 -2.01 7.01 -7.51
CA VAL A 120 -3.46 7.02 -7.29
C VAL A 120 -3.80 7.84 -6.04
N VAL A 121 -3.09 7.59 -4.95
CA VAL A 121 -3.26 8.31 -3.68
C VAL A 121 -3.02 9.81 -3.85
N PHE A 122 -1.91 10.22 -4.46
CA PHE A 122 -1.61 11.63 -4.69
C PHE A 122 -2.65 12.30 -5.58
N PHE A 123 -3.07 11.63 -6.64
CA PHE A 123 -4.10 12.16 -7.53
C PHE A 123 -5.42 12.35 -6.80
N CYS A 124 -5.95 11.30 -6.18
CA CYS A 124 -7.25 11.33 -5.51
C CYS A 124 -7.28 12.39 -4.39
N TYR A 125 -6.28 12.37 -3.52
CA TYR A 125 -6.22 13.31 -2.41
C TYR A 125 -5.84 14.73 -2.84
N GLY A 126 -5.01 14.91 -3.86
CA GLY A 126 -4.72 16.21 -4.44
C GLY A 126 -5.99 16.87 -4.98
N ARG A 127 -6.80 16.12 -5.74
CA ARG A 127 -8.11 16.59 -6.22
C ARG A 127 -9.10 16.84 -5.09
N LEU A 128 -9.12 15.97 -4.07
CA LEU A 128 -9.95 16.17 -2.88
C LEU A 128 -9.60 17.46 -2.16
N LEU A 129 -8.31 17.74 -1.95
CA LEU A 129 -7.84 18.96 -1.31
C LEU A 129 -8.21 20.21 -2.11
N CYS A 130 -8.10 20.19 -3.44
CA CYS A 130 -8.56 21.30 -4.27
C CYS A 130 -10.06 21.57 -4.05
N ALA A 131 -10.89 20.53 -4.10
CA ALA A 131 -12.34 20.66 -3.94
C ALA A 131 -12.74 21.16 -2.53
N VAL A 132 -12.10 20.62 -1.49
CA VAL A 132 -12.38 21.03 -0.10
C VAL A 132 -11.89 22.46 0.15
N LYS A 133 -10.76 22.87 -0.42
CA LYS A 133 -10.27 24.25 -0.35
C LYS A 133 -11.22 25.25 -1.01
N GLU A 134 -11.72 24.92 -2.19
CA GLU A 134 -12.71 25.75 -2.89
C GLU A 134 -13.99 25.88 -2.06
N ALA A 135 -14.48 24.78 -1.48
CA ALA A 135 -15.65 24.79 -0.60
C ALA A 135 -15.42 25.59 0.69
N ALA A 136 -14.26 25.43 1.32
CA ALA A 136 -13.87 26.17 2.52
C ALA A 136 -13.74 27.68 2.25
N ALA A 137 -13.20 28.06 1.09
CA ALA A 137 -13.13 29.46 0.66
C ALA A 137 -14.51 30.07 0.38
N ALA A 138 -15.46 29.27 -0.13
CA ALA A 138 -16.84 29.71 -0.33
C ALA A 138 -17.66 29.79 0.97
N GLN A 139 -17.29 29.01 2.00
CA GLN A 139 -17.97 28.93 3.29
C GLN A 139 -17.02 29.27 4.45
N GLN A 140 -16.49 30.50 4.45
CA GLN A 140 -15.53 30.93 5.48
C GLN A 140 -16.09 30.92 6.90
N GLU A 141 -17.41 31.11 7.07
CA GLU A 141 -18.06 31.12 8.39
C GLU A 141 -18.34 29.70 8.93
N SER A 142 -18.18 28.65 8.12
CA SER A 142 -18.47 27.28 8.52
C SER A 142 -17.26 26.62 9.20
N GLU A 143 -17.22 26.60 10.53
CA GLU A 143 -16.17 25.93 11.29
C GLU A 143 -16.04 24.43 10.94
N THR A 144 -17.16 23.77 10.61
CA THR A 144 -17.17 22.35 10.25
C THR A 144 -16.46 22.08 8.92
N THR A 145 -16.66 22.95 7.92
CA THR A 145 -15.99 22.86 6.60
C THR A 145 -14.48 23.11 6.74
N GLN A 146 -14.09 24.12 7.52
CA GLN A 146 -12.68 24.45 7.80
C GLN A 146 -11.97 23.31 8.56
N ARG A 147 -12.64 22.72 9.56
CA ARG A 147 -12.11 21.56 10.29
C ARG A 147 -11.92 20.35 9.37
N ALA A 148 -12.87 20.10 8.48
CA ALA A 148 -12.75 19.01 7.50
C ALA A 148 -11.54 19.21 6.57
N GLU A 149 -11.29 20.43 6.09
CA GLU A 149 -10.09 20.74 5.29
C GLU A 149 -8.79 20.40 6.04
N ARG A 150 -8.67 20.84 7.30
CA ARG A 150 -7.47 20.60 8.11
C ARG A 150 -7.26 19.11 8.39
N GLU A 151 -8.32 18.39 8.71
CA GLU A 151 -8.25 16.95 8.97
C GLU A 151 -7.88 16.15 7.72
N VAL A 152 -8.50 16.45 6.58
CA VAL A 152 -8.14 15.82 5.29
C VAL A 152 -6.68 16.11 4.95
N THR A 153 -6.25 17.37 5.04
CA THR A 153 -4.85 17.75 4.78
C THR A 153 -3.89 16.98 5.69
N ARG A 154 -4.19 16.89 7.00
CA ARG A 154 -3.38 16.15 7.96
C ARG A 154 -3.28 14.66 7.59
N MET A 155 -4.40 14.03 7.22
CA MET A 155 -4.40 12.62 6.79
C MET A 155 -3.51 12.39 5.56
N VAL A 156 -3.61 13.25 4.54
CA VAL A 156 -2.79 13.14 3.31
C VAL A 156 -1.31 13.25 3.63
N VAL A 157 -0.92 14.26 4.42
CA VAL A 157 0.48 14.48 4.78
C VAL A 157 1.05 13.28 5.55
N ILE A 158 0.32 12.80 6.57
CA ILE A 158 0.76 11.64 7.35
C ILE A 158 0.91 10.40 6.46
N MET A 159 -0.04 10.16 5.56
CA MET A 159 -0.01 9.00 4.68
C MET A 159 1.15 9.07 3.68
N VAL A 160 1.41 10.24 3.09
CA VAL A 160 2.57 10.45 2.20
C VAL A 160 3.87 10.23 2.95
N ILE A 161 4.04 10.84 4.13
CA ILE A 161 5.25 10.67 4.94
C ILE A 161 5.42 9.20 5.33
N GLY A 162 4.37 8.56 5.85
CA GLY A 162 4.40 7.16 6.24
C GLY A 162 4.77 6.26 5.06
N PHE A 163 4.21 6.51 3.88
CA PHE A 163 4.53 5.76 2.67
C PHE A 163 5.99 5.93 2.25
N LEU A 164 6.50 7.16 2.21
CA LEU A 164 7.90 7.44 1.87
C LEU A 164 8.86 6.78 2.87
N VAL A 165 8.57 6.89 4.18
CA VAL A 165 9.39 6.29 5.24
C VAL A 165 9.38 4.77 5.18
N CYS A 166 8.23 4.15 4.94
CA CYS A 166 8.11 2.69 4.91
C CYS A 166 8.77 2.08 3.67
N TRP A 167 8.67 2.73 2.51
CA TRP A 167 9.00 2.07 1.24
C TRP A 167 10.25 2.60 0.52
N ILE A 168 10.66 3.86 0.72
CA ILE A 168 11.91 4.35 0.12
C ILE A 168 13.12 3.52 0.53
N PRO A 169 13.29 3.10 1.80
CA PRO A 169 14.42 2.26 2.18
C PRO A 169 14.47 0.97 1.36
N TYR A 170 13.36 0.25 1.25
CA TYR A 170 13.26 -0.96 0.44
C TYR A 170 13.58 -0.71 -1.04
N ALA A 171 12.96 0.32 -1.64
CA ALA A 171 13.20 0.66 -3.04
C ALA A 171 14.66 1.04 -3.30
N SER A 172 15.28 1.82 -2.41
CA SER A 172 16.67 2.27 -2.54
C SER A 172 17.67 1.11 -2.41
N VAL A 173 17.45 0.20 -1.46
CA VAL A 173 18.29 -0.99 -1.25
C VAL A 173 18.14 -1.96 -2.42
N ALA A 174 16.90 -2.23 -2.84
CA ALA A 174 16.63 -3.04 -4.02
C ALA A 174 17.34 -2.48 -5.26
N TRP A 175 17.19 -1.18 -5.53
CA TRP A 175 17.86 -0.53 -6.66
C TRP A 175 19.37 -0.71 -6.58
N TYR A 176 19.99 -0.41 -5.44
CA TYR A 176 21.43 -0.57 -5.23
C TYR A 176 21.93 -2.02 -5.43
N ILE A 177 21.13 -3.02 -5.08
CA ILE A 177 21.53 -4.43 -5.20
C ILE A 177 21.34 -4.96 -6.62
N PHE A 178 20.34 -4.47 -7.35
CA PHE A 178 19.98 -4.98 -8.68
C PHE A 178 20.55 -4.16 -9.85
N THR A 179 21.10 -2.96 -9.63
CA THR A 179 21.97 -2.24 -10.58
C THR A 179 23.44 -2.57 -10.36
#